data_AF-A0AAJ3JP47-F1
#
_entry.id   AF-A0AAJ3JP47-F1
#
_cell.length_a   1.000
_cell.length_b   1.000
_cell.length_c   1.000
_cell.angle_alpha   90.00
_cell.angle_beta   90.00
_cell.angle_gamma   90.00
#
_symmetry.space_group_name_H-M   'P 1'
#
loop_
_entity.id
_entity.type
_entity.pdbx_description
1 polymer ?
#
loop_
_entity_poly.entity_id
_entity_poly.type
_entity_poly.pdbx_seq_one_letter_code
_entity_poly.pdbx_strand_id
1 'polypeptide(L)'
;MSDTPTTLPDGTLTFLPERLNRDPAVLRGLTNDEMWVALIVGATLGVILGAPLAVATASLATLPTCMFLCMTLVLLGGGQLLRRAKRARPETWVYRRLQWQLAVHWGIGTSQLILHSGPWTVRRTHRHVGATT
;
A
#
# COMPACT_ATOMS: atom_id res chain seq x y z
N MET A 1 4.83 33.78 -17.95
CA MET A 1 3.59 33.74 -17.14
C MET A 1 3.98 33.05 -15.84
N SER A 2 4.18 33.81 -14.77
CA SER A 2 4.66 33.28 -13.50
C SER A 2 3.47 32.83 -12.67
N ASP A 3 3.21 31.52 -12.62
CA ASP A 3 2.17 30.93 -11.77
C ASP A 3 2.57 31.08 -10.31
N THR A 4 2.26 32.24 -9.74
CA THR A 4 2.46 32.48 -8.31
C THR A 4 1.29 31.79 -7.60
N PRO A 5 1.54 30.79 -6.74
CA PRO A 5 0.46 30.05 -6.11
C PRO A 5 -0.41 31.00 -5.29
N THR A 6 -1.73 30.96 -5.51
CA THR A 6 -2.68 31.78 -4.78
C THR A 6 -2.68 31.34 -3.32
N THR A 7 -2.43 32.29 -2.42
CA THR A 7 -2.44 32.09 -0.97
C THR A 7 -3.68 32.72 -0.36
N LEU A 8 -4.24 32.08 0.66
CA LEU A 8 -5.28 32.63 1.52
C LEU A 8 -4.70 33.74 2.41
N PRO A 9 -5.57 34.60 3.00
CA PRO A 9 -5.16 35.67 3.92
C PRO A 9 -4.39 35.18 5.16
N ASP A 10 -4.53 33.90 5.49
CA ASP A 10 -3.84 33.21 6.60
C ASP A 10 -2.50 32.58 6.18
N GLY A 11 -2.05 32.80 4.94
CA GLY A 11 -0.77 32.30 4.40
C GLY A 11 -0.82 30.88 3.87
N THR A 12 -1.98 30.23 3.91
CA THR A 12 -2.17 28.84 3.42
C THR A 12 -2.40 28.83 1.91
N LEU A 13 -2.05 27.75 1.21
CA LEU A 13 -2.33 27.62 -0.22
C LEU A 13 -3.85 27.44 -0.47
N THR A 14 -4.40 28.10 -1.50
CA THR A 14 -5.81 27.94 -1.89
C THR A 14 -6.14 26.55 -2.43
N PHE A 15 -5.12 25.79 -2.83
CA PHE A 15 -5.26 24.39 -3.21
C PHE A 15 -4.45 23.50 -2.27
N LEU A 16 -5.02 22.35 -1.89
CA LEU A 16 -4.27 21.32 -1.18
C LEU A 16 -3.48 20.49 -2.20
N PRO A 17 -2.14 20.41 -2.12
CA PRO A 17 -1.33 19.64 -3.05
C PRO A 17 -1.51 18.12 -2.81
N GLU A 18 -2.57 17.54 -3.37
CA GLU A 18 -2.88 16.10 -3.25
C GLU A 18 -1.75 15.19 -3.78
N ARG A 19 -0.93 15.72 -4.70
CA ARG A 19 0.22 15.00 -5.27
C ARG A 19 1.48 15.06 -4.44
N LEU A 20 1.58 15.96 -3.45
CA LEU A 20 2.81 16.10 -2.68
C LEU A 20 2.98 14.96 -1.66
N ASN A 21 1.89 14.47 -1.09
CA ASN A 21 1.91 13.37 -0.13
C ASN A 21 1.79 11.98 -0.81
N ARG A 22 1.85 11.96 -2.15
CA ARG A 22 1.68 10.74 -2.94
C ARG A 22 3.02 10.04 -3.09
N ASP A 23 3.10 8.78 -2.67
CA ASP A 23 4.30 7.98 -2.92
C ASP A 23 4.56 7.86 -4.43
N PRO A 24 5.76 8.22 -4.89
CA PRO A 24 6.10 8.12 -6.31
C PRO A 24 6.21 6.64 -6.71
N ALA A 25 5.84 6.36 -7.95
CA ALA A 25 6.11 5.05 -8.55
C ALA A 25 7.61 4.93 -8.85
N VAL A 26 8.26 3.90 -8.31
CA VAL A 26 9.69 3.65 -8.45
C VAL A 26 9.96 2.69 -9.61
N LEU A 27 9.29 1.54 -9.62
CA LEU A 27 9.56 0.46 -10.59
C LEU A 27 8.28 -0.01 -11.29
N ARG A 28 8.17 0.23 -12.59
CA ARG A 28 7.07 -0.27 -13.44
C ARG A 28 5.65 0.08 -12.93
N GLY A 29 5.52 1.16 -12.15
CA GLY A 29 4.26 1.59 -11.54
C GLY A 29 4.03 1.11 -10.10
N LEU A 30 4.97 0.35 -9.52
CA LEU A 30 4.99 -0.01 -8.10
C LEU A 30 5.59 1.14 -7.29
N THR A 31 5.00 1.44 -6.13
CA THR A 31 5.65 2.29 -5.13
C THR A 31 6.81 1.52 -4.46
N ASN A 32 7.64 2.22 -3.69
CA ASN A 32 8.77 1.61 -2.99
C ASN A 32 8.33 0.42 -2.11
N ASP A 33 7.29 0.62 -1.31
CA ASP A 33 6.79 -0.40 -0.39
C ASP A 33 6.21 -1.62 -1.12
N GLU A 34 5.53 -1.38 -2.24
CA GLU A 34 4.94 -2.44 -3.06
C GLU A 34 6.01 -3.27 -3.76
N MET A 35 7.12 -2.64 -4.14
CA MET A 35 8.28 -3.33 -4.68
C MET A 35 8.91 -4.26 -3.66
N TRP A 36 9.06 -3.84 -2.39
CA TRP A 36 9.58 -4.70 -1.32
C TRP A 36 8.68 -5.89 -1.05
N VAL A 37 7.36 -5.69 -1.01
CA VAL A 37 6.42 -6.81 -0.87
C VAL A 37 6.52 -7.78 -2.03
N ALA A 38 6.59 -7.27 -3.27
CA ALA A 38 6.75 -8.10 -4.47
C ALA A 38 8.07 -8.89 -4.46
N LEU A 39 9.17 -8.27 -4.01
CA LEU A 39 10.48 -8.91 -3.84
C LEU A 39 10.41 -10.05 -2.81
N ILE A 40 9.80 -9.80 -1.65
CA ILE A 40 9.65 -10.82 -0.60
C ILE A 40 8.82 -11.99 -1.12
N VAL A 41 7.64 -11.72 -1.70
CA VAL A 41 6.78 -12.77 -2.27
C VAL A 41 7.52 -13.57 -3.34
N GLY A 42 8.21 -12.90 -4.26
CA GLY A 42 8.99 -13.58 -5.30
C GLY A 42 10.13 -14.41 -4.74
N ALA A 43 10.84 -13.92 -3.72
CA ALA A 43 11.90 -14.66 -3.06
C ALA A 43 11.36 -15.89 -2.33
N THR A 44 10.26 -15.75 -1.58
CA THR A 44 9.62 -16.88 -0.88
C THR A 44 9.15 -17.94 -1.87
N LEU A 45 8.47 -17.56 -2.96
CA LEU A 45 8.06 -18.48 -4.02
C LEU A 45 9.27 -19.17 -4.67
N GLY A 46 10.32 -18.41 -4.97
CA GLY A 46 11.52 -18.95 -5.59
C GLY A 46 12.30 -19.90 -4.69
N VAL A 47 12.28 -19.71 -3.36
CA VAL A 47 12.83 -20.67 -2.41
C VAL A 47 11.95 -21.92 -2.32
N ILE A 48 10.63 -21.77 -2.24
CA ILE A 48 9.69 -22.90 -2.20
C ILE A 48 9.83 -23.78 -3.45
N LEU A 49 9.94 -23.16 -4.63
CA LEU A 49 10.14 -23.88 -5.90
C LEU A 49 11.59 -24.34 -6.09
N GLY A 50 12.55 -23.53 -5.65
CA GLY A 50 13.99 -23.80 -5.81
C GLY A 50 14.51 -24.90 -4.90
N ALA A 51 13.93 -25.08 -3.70
CA ALA A 51 14.33 -26.13 -2.77
C ALA A 51 14.21 -27.56 -3.34
N PRO A 52 13.06 -28.01 -3.87
CA PRO A 52 12.96 -29.34 -4.47
C PRO A 52 13.84 -29.48 -5.72
N LEU A 53 13.98 -28.40 -6.50
CA LEU A 53 14.85 -28.35 -7.67
C LEU A 53 16.33 -28.51 -7.28
N ALA A 54 16.79 -27.84 -6.22
CA ALA A 54 18.16 -27.94 -5.72
C ALA A 54 18.49 -29.34 -5.20
N VAL A 55 17.52 -30.03 -4.59
CA VAL A 55 17.67 -31.44 -4.20
C VAL A 55 17.78 -32.33 -5.44
N ALA A 56 16.91 -32.12 -6.44
CA ALA A 56 16.92 -32.91 -7.67
C ALA A 56 18.18 -32.71 -8.52
N THR A 57 18.74 -31.50 -8.54
CA THR A 57 19.98 -31.17 -9.28
C THR A 57 21.25 -31.38 -8.46
N ALA A 58 21.12 -31.73 -7.17
CA ALA A 58 22.21 -31.75 -6.19
C ALA A 58 23.06 -30.46 -6.18
N SER A 59 22.44 -29.32 -6.54
CA SER A 59 23.13 -28.05 -6.72
C SER A 59 22.51 -26.97 -5.87
N LEU A 60 23.28 -26.48 -4.89
CA LEU A 60 22.86 -25.38 -4.04
C LEU A 60 22.71 -24.06 -4.81
N ALA A 61 23.35 -23.94 -5.98
CA ALA A 61 23.23 -22.76 -6.84
C ALA A 61 21.82 -22.62 -7.46
N THR A 62 21.06 -23.72 -7.57
CA THR A 62 19.70 -23.67 -8.11
C THR A 62 18.75 -22.85 -7.25
N LEU A 63 18.97 -22.82 -5.92
CA LEU A 63 18.17 -22.02 -4.97
C LEU A 63 18.20 -20.52 -5.26
N PRO A 64 19.36 -19.83 -5.26
CA PRO A 64 19.41 -18.40 -5.58
C PRO A 64 18.98 -18.10 -7.02
N THR A 65 19.21 -18.99 -7.98
CA THR A 65 18.72 -18.81 -9.36
C THR A 65 17.20 -18.79 -9.44
N CYS A 66 16.53 -19.77 -8.81
CA CYS A 66 15.06 -19.80 -8.74
C CYS A 66 14.51 -18.60 -7.97
N MET A 67 15.18 -18.20 -6.88
CA MET A 67 14.83 -17.00 -6.11
C MET A 67 14.82 -15.75 -6.99
N PHE A 68 15.93 -15.42 -7.66
CA PHE A 68 16.01 -14.25 -8.53
C PHE A 68 15.06 -14.33 -9.74
N LEU A 69 14.87 -15.52 -10.30
CA LEU A 69 13.93 -15.74 -11.40
C LEU A 69 12.49 -15.41 -10.97
N CYS A 70 12.03 -15.95 -9.84
CA CYS A 70 10.70 -15.68 -9.32
C CYS A 70 10.53 -14.21 -8.90
N MET A 71 11.53 -13.59 -8.25
CA MET A 71 11.53 -12.15 -7.93
C MET A 71 11.32 -11.31 -9.19
N THR A 72 12.06 -11.63 -10.26
CA THR A 72 11.95 -10.91 -11.53
C THR A 72 10.56 -11.09 -12.15
N LEU A 73 10.04 -12.32 -12.19
CA LEU A 73 8.70 -12.60 -12.74
C LEU A 73 7.60 -11.87 -11.95
N VAL A 74 7.69 -11.86 -10.61
CA VAL A 74 6.73 -11.16 -9.74
C VAL A 74 6.83 -9.65 -9.92
N LEU A 75 8.03 -9.06 -10.04
CA LEU A 75 8.17 -7.63 -10.31
C LEU A 75 7.62 -7.26 -11.70
N LEU A 76 7.88 -8.10 -12.70
CA LEU A 76 7.38 -7.88 -14.05
C LEU A 76 5.84 -7.97 -14.09
N GLY A 77 5.24 -9.00 -13.51
CA GLY A 77 3.79 -9.20 -13.51
C GLY A 77 3.05 -8.31 -12.49
N GLY A 78 3.65 -8.09 -11.33
CA GLY A 78 3.08 -7.40 -10.17
C GLY A 78 2.68 -5.97 -10.49
N GLY A 79 3.52 -5.20 -11.19
CA GLY A 79 3.16 -3.83 -11.59
C GLY A 79 1.94 -3.78 -12.52
N GLN A 80 1.80 -4.72 -13.44
CA GLN A 80 0.64 -4.78 -14.35
C GLN A 80 -0.62 -5.23 -13.62
N LEU A 81 -0.51 -6.26 -12.78
CA LEU A 81 -1.64 -6.79 -12.01
C LEU A 81 -2.13 -5.76 -10.98
N LEU A 82 -1.19 -5.08 -10.31
CA LEU A 82 -1.50 -4.05 -9.33
C LEU A 82 -2.11 -2.81 -9.98
N ARG A 83 -1.64 -2.38 -11.16
CA ARG A 83 -2.29 -1.30 -11.93
C ARG A 83 -3.71 -1.66 -12.35
N ARG A 84 -3.97 -2.93 -12.70
CA ARG A 84 -5.33 -3.41 -12.99
C ARG A 84 -6.21 -3.43 -11.74
N ALA A 85 -5.68 -3.95 -10.63
CA ALA A 85 -6.39 -4.04 -9.36
C ALA A 85 -6.69 -2.66 -8.74
N LYS A 86 -5.79 -1.69 -8.92
CA LYS A 86 -5.95 -0.30 -8.47
C LYS A 86 -6.85 0.53 -9.40
N ARG A 87 -7.35 0.01 -10.52
CA ARG A 87 -8.17 0.78 -11.46
C ARG A 87 -9.49 1.20 -10.78
N ALA A 88 -9.72 2.51 -10.70
CA ALA A 88 -10.85 3.14 -9.98
C ALA A 88 -10.92 2.85 -8.47
N ARG A 89 -9.79 2.48 -7.83
CA ARG A 89 -9.70 2.27 -6.38
C ARG A 89 -8.81 3.33 -5.72
N PRO A 90 -9.08 3.71 -4.45
CA PRO A 90 -8.20 4.57 -3.67
C PRO A 90 -6.80 3.99 -3.51
N GLU A 91 -5.82 4.84 -3.24
CA GLU A 91 -4.40 4.44 -3.19
C GLU A 91 -4.06 3.49 -2.05
N THR A 92 -4.61 3.74 -0.87
CA THR A 92 -4.39 2.94 0.34
C THR A 92 -5.27 1.70 0.35
N TRP A 93 -6.10 1.49 -0.67
CA TRP A 93 -7.07 0.40 -0.70
C TRP A 93 -6.39 -0.96 -0.59
N VAL A 94 -5.26 -1.19 -1.28
CA VAL A 94 -4.56 -2.48 -1.26
C VAL A 94 -4.04 -2.79 0.14
N TYR A 95 -3.37 -1.82 0.77
CA TYR A 95 -2.87 -1.97 2.13
C TYR A 95 -4.01 -2.19 3.12
N ARG A 96 -5.07 -1.36 3.07
CA ARG A 96 -6.24 -1.50 3.94
C ARG A 96 -6.97 -2.82 3.72
N ARG A 97 -7.03 -3.32 2.48
CA ARG A 97 -7.66 -4.60 2.16
C ARG A 97 -6.86 -5.77 2.72
N LEU A 98 -5.53 -5.73 2.59
CA LEU A 98 -4.63 -6.71 3.20
C LEU A 98 -4.74 -6.67 4.72
N GLN A 99 -4.64 -5.49 5.34
CA GLN A 99 -4.84 -5.31 6.78
C GLN A 99 -6.19 -5.88 7.24
N TRP A 100 -7.26 -5.60 6.51
CA TRP A 100 -8.58 -6.13 6.81
C TRP A 100 -8.62 -7.66 6.69
N GLN A 101 -8.03 -8.26 5.64
CA GLN A 101 -7.94 -9.72 5.50
C GLN A 101 -7.12 -10.35 6.62
N LEU A 102 -5.98 -9.75 6.99
CA LEU A 102 -5.14 -10.18 8.10
C LEU A 102 -5.88 -10.11 9.43
N ALA A 103 -6.61 -9.03 9.66
CA ALA A 103 -7.39 -8.82 10.87
C ALA A 103 -8.57 -9.78 10.97
N VAL A 104 -9.28 -10.05 9.87
CA VAL A 104 -10.45 -10.93 9.86
C VAL A 104 -10.08 -12.42 9.90
N HIS A 105 -9.02 -12.84 9.19
CA HIS A 105 -8.65 -14.26 9.11
C HIS A 105 -7.64 -14.71 10.17
N TRP A 106 -6.70 -13.84 10.54
CA TRP A 106 -5.63 -14.17 11.48
C TRP A 106 -5.65 -13.34 12.76
N GLY A 107 -6.58 -12.39 12.90
CA GLY A 107 -6.66 -11.52 14.08
C GLY A 107 -5.53 -10.49 14.21
N ILE A 108 -4.69 -10.35 13.19
CA ILE A 108 -3.49 -9.51 13.23
C ILE A 108 -3.88 -8.05 12.93
N GLY A 109 -3.51 -7.12 13.82
CA GLY A 109 -3.69 -5.68 13.59
C GLY A 109 -5.14 -5.17 13.78
N THR A 110 -5.99 -5.95 14.44
CA THR A 110 -7.38 -5.58 14.75
C THR A 110 -7.52 -4.28 15.56
N SER A 111 -6.53 -3.92 16.37
CA SER A 111 -6.52 -2.67 17.15
C SER A 111 -6.40 -1.41 16.29
N GLN A 112 -5.90 -1.51 15.06
CA GLN A 112 -5.72 -0.37 14.16
C GLN A 112 -6.89 -0.16 13.18
N LEU A 113 -7.87 -1.07 13.16
CA LEU A 113 -9.03 -1.01 12.29
C LEU A 113 -10.33 -1.00 13.09
N ILE A 114 -11.24 -0.09 12.76
CA ILE A 114 -12.61 -0.13 13.24
C ILE A 114 -13.35 -1.20 12.44
N LEU A 115 -13.45 -2.41 13.00
CA LEU A 115 -14.13 -3.55 12.37
C LEU A 115 -15.60 -3.69 12.83
N HIS A 116 -16.03 -2.86 13.77
CA HIS A 116 -17.38 -2.90 14.31
C HIS A 116 -18.37 -2.18 13.40
N SER A 117 -19.51 -2.82 13.15
CA SER A 117 -20.67 -2.20 12.53
C SER A 117 -21.72 -1.94 13.62
N GLY A 118 -22.35 -0.78 13.56
CA GLY A 118 -23.37 -0.36 14.53
C GLY A 118 -24.13 0.86 14.01
N PRO A 119 -25.30 1.16 14.58
CA PRO A 119 -26.03 2.37 14.25
C PRO A 119 -25.24 3.59 14.71
N TRP A 120 -24.89 4.48 13.77
CA TRP A 120 -24.22 5.74 14.07
C TRP A 120 -25.27 6.86 14.16
N THR A 121 -25.27 7.60 15.26
CA THR A 121 -26.10 8.82 15.42
C THR A 121 -25.21 10.04 15.42
N VAL A 122 -25.48 11.01 14.54
CA VAL A 122 -24.75 12.28 14.53
C VAL A 122 -25.42 13.26 15.50
N ARG A 123 -24.81 13.49 16.67
CA ARG A 123 -25.24 14.55 17.59
C ARG A 123 -24.35 15.77 17.38
N ARG A 124 -24.94 16.91 16.99
CA ARG A 124 -24.22 18.19 16.98
C ARG A 124 -23.99 18.64 18.43
N THR A 125 -22.75 18.76 18.84
CA THR A 125 -22.37 19.48 20.04
C THR A 125 -22.49 20.97 19.75
N HIS A 126 -23.48 21.64 20.34
CA HIS A 126 -23.52 23.10 20.33
C HIS A 126 -22.32 23.60 21.12
N ARG A 127 -21.38 24.26 20.42
CA ARG A 127 -20.28 24.98 21.05
C ARG A 127 -20.90 26.14 21.82
N HIS A 128 -20.84 26.12 23.14
CA HIS A 128 -21.23 27.27 23.95
C HIS A 128 -20.32 28.44 23.57
N VAL A 129 -20.88 29.42 22.86
CA VAL A 129 -20.25 30.73 22.70
C VAL A 129 -20.35 31.38 24.07
N GLY A 130 -19.23 31.40 24.80
CA GLY A 130 -19.11 32.17 26.02
C GLY A 130 -19.35 33.63 25.68
N ALA A 131 -20.44 34.20 26.20
CA ALA A 131 -20.67 35.63 26.18
C ALA A 131 -19.62 36.28 27.09
N THR A 132 -18.62 36.94 26.49
CA THR A 132 -17.82 37.94 27.18
C THR A 132 -18.61 39.24 27.18
N THR A 133 -19.32 39.48 28.29
CA THR A 133 -19.67 40.83 28.78
C THR A 133 -18.44 41.62 29.16
#